data_AF-A0A011P803-F1
#
_entry.id   AF-A0A011P803-F1
#
_cell.length_a   1.000
_cell.length_b   1.000
_cell.length_c   1.000
_cell.angle_alpha   90.00
_cell.angle_beta   90.00
_cell.angle_gamma   90.00
#
_symmetry.space_group_name_H-M   'P 1'
#
loop_
_entity.id
_entity.type
_entity.pdbx_description
1 polymer ?
#
loop_
_entity_poly.entity_id
_entity_poly.type
_entity_poly.pdbx_seq_one_letter_code
_entity_poly.pdbx_strand_id
1 'polypeptide(L)'
;MQGRGQPRFSVKRKSWQQERGLARIYRIFADSNRKPTVAMNTANDQQYLTWMCLTCGFIYDEAAGLPDEGIAPGTHWQDVPINWTCPECGARKEDFEMVEI
;
A
#
# COMPACT_ATOMS: atom_id res chain seq x y z
N MET A 1 31.08 -44.31 44.55
CA MET A 1 30.38 -44.74 45.78
C MET A 1 30.05 -43.51 46.61
N GLN A 2 28.83 -43.47 47.19
CA GLN A 2 28.17 -42.36 47.92
C GLN A 2 27.67 -41.25 46.97
N GLY A 3 26.39 -40.92 46.87
CA GLY A 3 25.23 -41.12 47.75
C GLY A 3 24.40 -39.83 47.70
N ARG A 4 23.08 -39.95 47.94
CA ARG A 4 22.01 -38.92 47.83
C ARG A 4 21.30 -38.97 46.46
N GLY A 5 20.28 -39.79 46.22
CA GLY A 5 19.21 -40.18 47.15
C GLY A 5 18.21 -39.03 47.30
N GLN A 6 17.56 -38.62 46.20
CA GLN A 6 16.40 -37.73 46.31
C GLN A 6 15.16 -38.53 46.74
N PRO A 7 14.45 -38.09 47.78
CA PRO A 7 13.30 -38.80 48.30
C PRO A 7 12.09 -38.68 47.38
N ARG A 8 11.54 -39.86 47.06
CA ARG A 8 10.25 -40.12 46.44
C ARG A 8 9.13 -39.64 47.38
N PHE A 9 8.80 -38.35 47.34
CA PHE A 9 7.59 -37.83 47.98
C PHE A 9 6.37 -38.14 47.11
N SER A 10 5.88 -39.35 47.32
CA SER A 10 4.55 -39.79 46.90
C SER A 10 3.55 -39.31 47.94
N VAL A 11 2.91 -38.16 47.72
CA VAL A 11 1.67 -37.79 48.43
C VAL A 11 0.56 -37.59 47.41
N LYS A 12 -0.09 -38.70 47.05
CA LYS A 12 -1.45 -38.69 46.52
C LYS A 12 -2.38 -38.13 47.60
N ARG A 13 -2.97 -36.94 47.42
CA ARG A 13 -4.34 -36.67 47.90
C ARG A 13 -5.09 -35.72 46.95
N LYS A 14 -5.89 -36.28 46.04
CA LYS A 14 -7.36 -36.41 46.05
C LYS A 14 -8.10 -35.09 45.71
N SER A 15 -8.64 -35.08 44.49
CA SER A 15 -10.03 -34.73 44.17
C SER A 15 -10.53 -33.31 44.42
N TRP A 16 -10.38 -32.43 43.43
CA TRP A 16 -11.38 -31.41 43.10
C TRP A 16 -11.47 -31.28 41.57
N GLN A 17 -12.67 -31.57 41.02
CA GLN A 17 -13.20 -31.28 39.66
C GLN A 17 -12.48 -31.96 38.47
N GLN A 18 -12.89 -33.12 37.95
CA GLN A 18 -14.20 -33.49 37.37
C GLN A 18 -14.80 -32.39 36.47
N GLU A 19 -14.47 -32.50 35.19
CA GLU A 19 -15.37 -32.30 34.03
C GLU A 19 -16.02 -30.92 33.80
N ARG A 20 -15.32 -30.08 33.04
CA ARG A 20 -15.90 -29.18 32.01
C ARG A 20 -14.83 -29.11 30.89
N GLY A 21 -14.92 -29.85 29.79
CA GLY A 21 -16.04 -29.78 28.86
C GLY A 21 -16.25 -28.31 28.47
N LEU A 22 -15.86 -27.92 27.24
CA LEU A 22 -16.09 -26.61 26.58
C LEU A 22 -14.91 -25.62 26.41
N ALA A 23 -13.64 -26.00 26.55
CA ALA A 23 -12.53 -25.09 26.18
C ALA A 23 -12.05 -25.24 24.72
N ARG A 24 -12.96 -25.54 23.78
CA ARG A 24 -12.61 -25.85 22.38
C ARG A 24 -13.44 -25.11 21.33
N ILE A 25 -13.88 -23.88 21.60
CA ILE A 25 -14.64 -23.15 20.56
C ILE A 25 -14.37 -21.66 20.44
N TYR A 26 -13.86 -20.97 21.47
CA TYR A 26 -13.38 -19.60 21.28
C TYR A 26 -11.86 -19.61 21.03
N ARG A 27 -11.48 -20.05 19.82
CA ARG A 27 -10.24 -19.65 19.16
C ARG A 27 -10.30 -18.14 18.92
N ILE A 28 -10.10 -17.37 19.98
CA ILE A 28 -9.47 -16.05 19.89
C ILE A 28 -8.15 -16.29 19.14
N PHE A 29 -7.80 -15.43 18.18
CA PHE A 29 -6.84 -15.66 17.09
C PHE A 29 -7.42 -16.34 15.84
N ALA A 30 -8.68 -16.02 15.52
CA ALA A 30 -8.94 -15.54 14.18
C ALA A 30 -8.34 -14.11 14.04
N ASP A 31 -7.46 -13.94 13.06
CA ASP A 31 -7.07 -12.67 12.41
C ASP A 31 -6.26 -11.62 13.21
N SER A 32 -4.92 -11.75 13.21
CA SER A 32 -4.04 -10.58 13.38
C SER A 32 -2.70 -10.66 12.63
N ASN A 33 -2.44 -11.77 11.92
CA ASN A 33 -1.23 -11.94 11.10
C ASN A 33 -1.53 -12.43 9.68
N ARG A 34 -2.74 -12.17 9.17
CA ARG A 34 -2.91 -12.07 7.72
C ARG A 34 -2.25 -10.77 7.29
N LYS A 35 -0.99 -10.85 6.89
CA LYS A 35 -0.48 -9.88 5.91
C LYS A 35 -1.51 -9.87 4.78
N PRO A 36 -2.08 -8.71 4.42
CA PRO A 36 -2.87 -8.64 3.21
C PRO A 36 -1.91 -9.03 2.09
N THR A 37 -2.10 -10.20 1.50
CA THR A 37 -1.59 -10.50 0.17
C THR A 37 -2.40 -9.64 -0.77
N VAL A 38 -2.13 -8.32 -0.78
CA VAL A 38 -2.67 -7.40 -1.75
C VAL A 38 -2.09 -7.83 -3.09
N ALA A 39 -2.79 -8.72 -3.78
CA ALA A 39 -2.95 -8.53 -5.20
C ALA A 39 -3.65 -7.19 -5.39
N MET A 40 -3.22 -6.43 -6.40
CA MET A 40 -3.77 -5.16 -6.93
C MET A 40 -2.94 -3.90 -6.60
N ASN A 41 -2.01 -3.59 -7.51
CA ASN A 41 -1.40 -2.30 -7.87
C ASN A 41 -1.74 -1.08 -6.99
N THR A 42 -0.91 -0.73 -6.01
CA THR A 42 -1.03 0.55 -5.29
C THR A 42 0.34 0.97 -4.76
N ALA A 43 1.17 1.60 -5.59
CA ALA A 43 2.46 2.16 -5.18
C ALA A 43 2.82 3.45 -5.92
N ASN A 44 1.82 4.24 -6.33
CA ASN A 44 2.01 5.68 -6.48
C ASN A 44 0.66 6.39 -6.32
N ASP A 45 0.17 6.47 -5.08
CA ASP A 45 -0.73 7.56 -4.69
C ASP A 45 0.09 8.84 -4.56
N GLN A 46 0.72 9.24 -5.65
CA GLN A 46 1.08 10.62 -5.87
C GLN A 46 -0.02 11.12 -6.77
N GLN A 47 -0.85 12.01 -6.23
CA GLN A 47 -1.99 12.64 -6.88
C GLN A 47 -1.46 13.45 -8.07
N TYR A 48 -1.15 12.78 -9.16
CA TYR A 48 -0.67 13.35 -10.40
C TYR A 48 -1.88 13.69 -11.24
N LEU A 49 -1.93 14.95 -11.65
CA LEU A 49 -3.04 15.47 -12.42
C LEU A 49 -2.76 15.20 -13.90
N THR A 50 -3.83 14.94 -14.64
CA THR A 50 -3.76 14.81 -16.09
C THR A 50 -4.28 16.10 -16.71
N TRP A 51 -3.62 16.58 -17.76
CA TRP A 51 -3.92 17.85 -18.43
C TRP A 51 -4.22 17.59 -19.90
N MET A 52 -5.37 18.05 -20.36
CA MET A 52 -5.80 17.90 -21.75
C MET A 52 -5.68 19.22 -22.50
N CYS A 53 -5.01 19.19 -23.65
CA CYS A 53 -4.97 20.32 -24.56
C CYS A 53 -6.36 20.54 -25.18
N LEU A 54 -6.95 21.71 -25.00
CA LEU A 54 -8.26 22.06 -25.55
C LEU A 54 -8.23 22.26 -27.08
N THR A 55 -7.04 22.49 -27.66
CA THR A 55 -6.88 22.72 -29.09
C THR A 55 -6.86 21.44 -29.91
N CYS A 56 -6.20 20.38 -29.41
CA CYS A 56 -5.98 19.14 -30.16
C CYS A 56 -6.41 17.86 -29.44
N GLY A 57 -6.69 17.92 -28.13
CA GLY A 57 -7.04 16.75 -27.31
C GLY A 57 -5.83 15.94 -26.82
N PHE A 58 -4.61 16.46 -26.94
CA PHE A 58 -3.42 15.83 -26.38
C PHE A 58 -3.51 15.72 -24.85
N ILE A 59 -3.12 14.57 -24.29
CA ILE A 59 -3.16 14.28 -22.85
C ILE A 59 -1.74 14.27 -22.29
N TYR A 60 -1.46 15.21 -21.39
CA TYR A 60 -0.25 15.27 -20.60
C TYR A 60 -0.49 14.66 -19.21
N ASP A 61 0.23 13.59 -18.88
CA ASP A 61 0.19 12.93 -17.58
C ASP A 61 1.40 13.39 -16.75
N GLU A 62 1.19 13.98 -15.59
CA GLU A 62 2.29 14.44 -14.72
C GLU A 62 3.18 13.30 -14.21
N ALA A 63 2.63 12.10 -13.98
CA ALA A 63 3.38 10.93 -13.55
C ALA A 63 4.30 10.43 -14.68
N ALA A 64 3.80 10.44 -15.93
CA ALA A 64 4.58 10.06 -17.10
C ALA A 64 5.57 11.15 -17.54
N GLY A 65 5.22 12.42 -17.36
CA GLY A 65 5.96 13.55 -17.90
C GLY A 65 6.08 13.50 -19.43
N LEU A 66 7.08 14.19 -19.97
CA LEU A 66 7.37 14.25 -21.41
C LEU A 66 8.90 14.28 -21.65
N PRO A 67 9.60 13.15 -21.50
CA PRO A 67 11.06 13.11 -21.61
C PRO A 67 11.55 13.46 -23.03
N ASP A 68 10.72 13.26 -24.05
CA ASP A 68 11.02 13.62 -25.44
C ASP A 68 11.21 15.14 -25.62
N GLU A 69 10.47 15.94 -24.85
CA GLU A 69 10.58 17.40 -24.81
C GLU A 69 11.43 17.91 -23.64
N GLY A 70 12.06 17.01 -22.89
CA GLY A 70 12.90 17.35 -21.75
C GLY A 70 12.16 17.58 -20.43
N ILE A 71 10.89 17.18 -20.32
CA ILE A 71 10.12 17.20 -19.07
C ILE A 71 10.23 15.83 -18.39
N ALA A 72 10.85 15.77 -17.21
CA ALA A 72 11.03 14.51 -16.50
C ALA A 72 9.69 13.89 -16.05
N PRO A 73 9.59 12.56 -15.94
CA PRO A 73 8.44 11.90 -15.32
C PRO A 73 8.27 12.34 -13.87
N GLY A 74 7.03 12.53 -13.42
CA GLY A 74 6.69 13.05 -12.10
C GLY A 74 6.80 14.57 -11.97
N THR A 75 6.94 15.29 -13.09
CA THR A 75 6.96 16.76 -13.09
C THR A 75 5.52 17.29 -13.01
N HIS A 76 5.23 18.03 -11.93
CA HIS A 76 3.95 18.71 -11.78
C HIS A 76 3.77 19.79 -12.84
N TRP A 77 2.52 20.07 -13.20
CA TRP A 77 2.19 21.10 -14.17
C TRP A 77 2.72 22.47 -13.79
N GLN A 78 2.81 22.79 -12.51
CA GLN A 78 3.37 24.05 -12.02
C GLN A 78 4.86 24.19 -12.38
N ASP A 79 5.62 23.09 -12.40
CA ASP A 79 7.04 23.05 -12.74
C ASP A 79 7.30 23.05 -14.25
N VAL A 80 6.29 22.76 -15.08
CA VAL A 80 6.41 22.84 -16.54
C VAL A 80 6.67 24.30 -16.96
N PRO A 81 7.72 24.57 -17.77
CA PRO A 81 8.04 25.93 -18.22
C PRO A 81 6.86 26.62 -18.91
N ILE A 82 6.68 27.92 -18.68
CA ILE A 82 5.61 28.70 -19.34
C ILE A 82 5.82 28.85 -20.86
N ASN A 83 7.06 28.72 -21.32
CA ASN A 83 7.39 28.75 -22.74
C ASN A 83 7.14 27.41 -23.45
N TRP A 84 6.79 26.36 -22.69
CA TRP A 84 6.49 25.06 -23.24
C TRP A 84 5.18 25.12 -24.03
N THR A 85 5.16 24.43 -25.15
CA THR A 85 4.03 24.36 -26.09
C THR A 85 3.72 22.91 -26.39
N CYS A 86 2.45 22.61 -26.64
CA CYS A 86 2.02 21.26 -26.99
C CYS A 86 2.81 20.72 -28.21
N PRO A 87 3.39 19.52 -28.15
CA PRO A 87 4.18 18.96 -29.25
C PRO A 87 3.33 18.64 -30.49
N GLU A 88 2.04 18.33 -30.28
CA GLU A 88 1.12 17.95 -31.35
C GLU A 88 0.61 19.15 -32.15
N CYS A 89 0.38 20.31 -31.51
CA CYS A 89 -0.30 21.44 -32.14
C CYS A 89 0.32 22.83 -31.91
N GLY A 90 1.32 22.95 -31.02
CA GLY A 90 1.95 24.22 -30.68
C GLY A 90 1.12 25.15 -29.79
N ALA A 91 0.00 24.68 -29.22
CA ALA A 91 -0.79 25.44 -28.25
C ALA A 91 0.03 25.74 -26.98
N ARG A 92 -0.30 26.83 -26.28
CA ARG A 92 0.43 27.24 -25.08
C ARG A 92 -0.05 26.46 -23.87
N LYS A 93 0.73 26.51 -22.79
CA LYS A 93 0.36 25.95 -21.48
C LYS A 93 -1.01 26.45 -20.96
N GLU A 94 -1.42 27.66 -21.35
CA GLU A 94 -2.70 28.27 -20.98
C GLU A 94 -3.92 27.58 -21.62
N ASP A 95 -3.72 26.87 -22.74
CA ASP A 95 -4.78 26.19 -23.50
C ASP A 95 -5.05 24.75 -22.99
N PHE A 96 -4.49 24.39 -21.84
CA PHE A 96 -4.67 23.07 -21.22
C PHE A 96 -5.60 23.15 -20.02
N GLU A 97 -6.47 22.15 -19.88
CA GLU A 97 -7.40 22.01 -18.77
C GLU A 97 -7.14 20.72 -18.00
N MET A 98 -7.34 20.77 -16.67
CA MET A 98 -7.18 19.61 -15.81
C MET A 98 -8.33 18.62 -16.06
N VAL A 99 -7.97 17.35 -16.24
CA VAL A 99 -8.91 16.24 -16.41
C VAL A 99 -8.62 15.17 -15.36
N GLU A 100 -9.64 14.80 -14.60
CA GLU A 100 -9.60 13.62 -13.73
C GLU A 100 -9.98 12.39 -14.56
N ILE A 101 -9.03 11.47 -14.75
CA ILE A 101 -9.21 10.19 -15.46
C ILE A 101 -9.15 8.99 -14.51
#